data_AF-A0A0A7RDK1-F1
#
_entry.id   AF-A0A0A7RDK1-F1
#
_cell.length_a   1.000
_cell.length_b   1.000
_cell.length_c   1.000
_cell.angle_alpha   90.00
_cell.angle_beta   90.00
_cell.angle_gamma   90.00
#
_symmetry.space_group_name_H-M   'P 1'
#
loop_
_entity.id
_entity.type
_entity.pdbx_description
1 polymer ?
#
loop_
_entity_poly.entity_id
_entity_poly.type
_entity_poly.pdbx_seq_one_letter_code
_entity_poly.pdbx_strand_id
1 'polypeptide(L)' 'RRANALLANGVELTDNQLIVPSDGLYLIYSQVLFKGQGCPSTHVLLTHTISRFAVSYQTKVNLLSAIKSPCQR' A
#
# COMPACT_ATOMS: atom_id res chain seq x y z
N ARG A 1 20.22 -13.76 10.20
CA ARG A 1 19.65 -12.72 9.31
C ARG A 1 18.73 -13.45 8.33
N ARG A 2 17.40 -13.32 8.43
CA ARG A 2 16.47 -13.94 7.46
C ARG A 2 16.00 -12.88 6.48
N ALA A 3 16.12 -13.16 5.19
CA ALA A 3 15.59 -12.32 4.11
C ALA A 3 14.41 -13.08 3.49
N ASN A 4 13.20 -12.85 4.02
CA ASN A 4 12.00 -13.59 3.64
C ASN A 4 11.13 -12.82 2.62
N ALA A 5 11.76 -12.04 1.73
CA ALA A 5 11.07 -11.32 0.67
C ALA A 5 11.11 -12.14 -0.62
N LEU A 6 10.04 -12.08 -1.42
CA LEU A 6 9.91 -12.82 -2.67
C LEU A 6 9.57 -11.87 -3.80
N LEU A 7 10.27 -12.04 -4.92
CA LEU A 7 9.91 -11.50 -6.23
C LEU A 7 10.23 -12.62 -7.22
N ALA A 8 9.20 -13.25 -7.76
CA ALA A 8 9.34 -14.47 -8.55
C ALA A 8 8.17 -14.61 -9.54
N ASN A 9 8.33 -15.52 -10.50
CA ASN A 9 7.28 -15.96 -11.43
C ASN A 9 6.64 -14.80 -12.25
N GLY A 10 7.48 -13.85 -12.69
CA GLY A 10 7.09 -12.78 -13.61
C GLY A 10 6.52 -11.52 -12.96
N VAL A 11 6.27 -11.50 -11.65
CA VAL A 11 5.95 -10.24 -10.95
C VAL A 11 7.19 -9.35 -10.97
N GLU A 12 7.02 -8.09 -11.37
CA GLU A 12 8.10 -7.10 -11.43
C GLU A 12 7.90 -6.00 -10.40
N LEU A 13 9.00 -5.37 -9.99
CA LEU A 13 9.01 -4.17 -9.16
C LEU A 13 9.61 -3.03 -9.97
N THR A 14 8.76 -2.14 -10.48
CA THR A 14 9.15 -1.00 -11.32
C THR A 14 8.54 0.26 -10.74
N ASP A 15 9.33 1.33 -10.58
CA ASP A 15 8.90 2.60 -9.99
C ASP A 15 8.15 2.45 -8.65
N ASN A 16 8.64 1.52 -7.80
CA ASN A 16 8.04 1.17 -6.52
C ASN A 16 6.58 0.65 -6.61
N GLN A 17 6.24 0.01 -7.74
CA GLN A 17 4.94 -0.61 -8.01
C GLN A 17 5.13 -2.07 -8.41
N LEU A 18 4.19 -2.92 -8.00
CA LEU A 18 4.16 -4.32 -8.42
C LEU A 18 3.39 -4.43 -9.74
N ILE A 19 4.04 -4.98 -10.77
CA ILE A 19 3.44 -5.23 -12.08
C ILE A 19 2.93 -6.67 -12.12
N VAL A 20 1.65 -6.83 -12.44
CA VAL A 20 0.99 -8.14 -12.54
C VAL A 20 1.30 -8.75 -13.91
N PRO A 21 1.84 -9.98 -13.98
CA PRO A 21 2.32 -10.56 -15.24
C PRO A 21 1.21 -11.07 -16.16
N SER A 22 0.05 -11.44 -15.62
CA SER A 22 -1.06 -12.01 -16.39
C SER A 22 -2.41 -11.76 -15.74
N ASP A 23 -3.48 -11.81 -16.52
CA ASP A 23 -4.85 -11.74 -15.99
C ASP A 23 -5.14 -12.89 -15.03
N GLY A 24 -5.95 -12.62 -14.00
CA GLY A 24 -6.30 -13.61 -12.98
C GLY A 24 -6.78 -12.99 -11.67
N LEU A 25 -7.07 -13.86 -10.70
CA LEU A 25 -7.39 -13.48 -9.34
C LEU A 25 -6.11 -13.47 -8.49
N TYR A 26 -5.89 -12.35 -7.78
CA TYR A 26 -4.72 -12.15 -6.95
C TYR A 26 -5.12 -11.74 -5.53
N LEU A 27 -4.54 -12.39 -4.53
CA LEU A 27 -4.61 -11.90 -3.15
C LEU A 27 -3.64 -10.72 -3.00
N ILE A 28 -4.18 -9.55 -2.68
CA ILE A 28 -3.41 -8.32 -2.48
C ILE A 28 -3.51 -7.91 -1.01
N TYR A 29 -2.36 -7.75 -0.35
CA TYR A 29 -2.28 -7.34 1.04
C TYR A 29 -1.09 -6.40 1.26
N SER A 30 -1.19 -5.54 2.27
CA SER A 30 -0.11 -4.69 2.74
C SER A 30 -0.35 -4.33 4.20
N GLN A 31 0.73 -4.20 4.97
CA GLN A 31 0.69 -3.77 6.36
C GLN A 31 1.69 -2.63 6.57
N VAL A 32 1.27 -1.62 7.32
CA VAL A 32 2.13 -0.51 7.78
C VAL A 32 2.00 -0.36 9.28
N LEU A 33 3.07 0.11 9.92
CA LEU A 33 3.09 0.49 11.33
C LEU A 33 3.56 1.94 11.42
N PHE A 34 2.68 2.81 11.91
CA PHE A 34 3.01 4.20 12.18
C PHE A 34 3.43 4.37 13.64
N LYS A 35 4.39 5.27 13.89
CA LYS A 35 4.86 5.64 15.23
C LYS A 35 5.06 7.16 15.29
N GLY A 36 4.73 7.75 16.43
CA GLY A 36 5.02 9.15 16.76
C GLY A 36 5.40 9.29 18.23
N GLN A 37 5.91 10.46 18.62
CA GLN A 37 6.18 10.82 20.01
C GLN A 37 5.38 12.06 20.37
N GLY A 38 4.51 11.95 21.39
CA GLY A 38 3.53 12.98 21.72
C GLY A 38 2.45 13.13 20.64
N CYS A 39 1.55 14.09 20.86
CA CYS A 39 0.53 14.47 19.90
C CYS A 39 0.68 15.95 19.55
N PRO A 40 0.88 16.31 18.26
CA PRO A 40 0.94 17.70 17.86
C PRO A 40 -0.41 18.40 18.11
N SER A 41 -0.38 19.73 18.24
CA SER A 41 -1.61 20.52 18.39
C SER A 41 -2.51 20.42 17.14
N THR A 42 -1.94 20.12 15.97
CA THR A 42 -2.66 19.89 14.72
C THR A 42 -3.16 18.45 14.62
N HIS A 43 -4.40 18.28 14.13
CA HIS A 43 -4.96 16.94 13.90
C HIS A 43 -4.20 16.21 12.79
N VAL A 44 -3.88 14.94 13.02
CA VAL A 44 -3.17 14.08 12.06
C VAL A 44 -4.09 12.93 11.68
N LEU A 45 -4.25 12.72 10.38
CA LEU A 45 -4.89 11.53 9.83
C LEU A 45 -3.83 10.72 9.08
N LEU A 46 -3.69 9.46 9.49
CA LEU A 46 -2.81 8.50 8.83
C LEU A 46 -3.64 7.68 7.86
N THR A 47 -3.23 7.64 6.60
CA THR A 47 -3.90 6.88 5.56
C THR A 47 -2.96 5.83 4.98
N HIS A 48 -3.50 4.67 4.64
CA HIS A 48 -2.78 3.62 3.93
C HIS A 48 -3.69 3.05 2.86
N THR A 49 -3.23 3.14 1.62
CA THR A 49 -4.04 2.84 0.44
C THR A 49 -3.25 1.98 -0.52
N ILE A 50 -3.88 0.91 -1.00
CA ILE A 50 -3.40 0.12 -2.12
C ILE A 50 -4.26 0.49 -3.33
N SER A 51 -3.63 0.99 -4.39
CA SER A 51 -4.32 1.42 -5.60
C SER A 51 -3.92 0.54 -6.78
N ARG A 52 -4.87 0.32 -7.70
CA ARG A 52 -4.65 -0.28 -9.01
C ARG A 52 -4.50 0.82 -10.05
N PHE A 53 -3.52 0.67 -10.93
CA PHE A 53 -3.38 1.45 -12.16
C PHE A 53 -3.51 0.48 -13.33
N ALA A 54 -4.58 0.60 -14.11
CA ALA A 54 -4.85 -0.33 -15.20
C ALA A 54 -4.40 0.25 -16.54
N VAL A 55 -3.87 -0.59 -17.43
CA VAL A 55 -3.48 -0.16 -18.79
C VAL A 55 -4.68 0.40 -19.56
N SER A 56 -5.86 -0.22 -19.38
CA SER A 56 -7.12 0.20 -20.01
C SER A 56 -7.75 1.45 -19.38
N TYR A 57 -7.34 1.82 -18.17
CA TYR A 57 -7.87 2.97 -17.45
C TYR A 57 -6.73 3.61 -16.65
N GLN A 58 -6.07 4.59 -17.28
CA GLN A 58 -4.83 5.22 -16.83
C GLN A 58 -5.04 6.20 -15.67
N THR A 59 -5.76 5.78 -14.64
CA THR A 59 -5.92 6.51 -13.39
C THR A 59 -5.78 5.54 -12.21
N LYS A 60 -5.39 6.06 -11.04
CA LYS A 60 -5.28 5.26 -9.82
C LYS A 60 -6.66 5.06 -9.21
N VAL A 61 -7.05 3.80 -9.01
CA VAL A 61 -8.30 3.43 -8.34
C VAL A 61 -7.97 2.66 -7.06
N ASN A 62 -8.57 3.04 -5.94
CA ASN A 62 -8.30 2.39 -4.66
C ASN A 62 -8.92 0.98 -4.62
N LEU A 63 -8.11 -0.03 -4.31
CA LEU A 63 -8.56 -1.40 -4.04
C LEU A 63 -8.86 -1.58 -2.56
N LEU A 64 -7.93 -1.14 -1.70
CA LEU A 64 -8.01 -1.23 -0.25
C LEU A 64 -7.56 0.11 0.33
N SER A 65 -8.28 0.61 1.34
CA SER A 65 -7.96 1.87 2.00
C SER A 65 -8.33 1.80 3.48
N ALA A 66 -7.49 2.38 4.33
CA ALA A 66 -7.73 2.50 5.76
C ALA A 66 -7.24 3.86 6.27
N ILE A 67 -7.93 4.38 7.29
CA ILE A 67 -7.63 5.64 7.94
C ILE A 67 -7.52 5.42 9.45
N LYS A 68 -6.56 6.07 10.10
CA LYS A 68 -6.40 6.12 11.55
C LYS A 68 -6.15 7.53 12.03
N SER A 69 -6.83 7.91 13.11
CA SER A 69 -6.56 9.11 13.90
C SER A 69 -5.76 8.70 15.15
N PRO A 70 -4.41 8.80 15.14
CA PRO A 70 -3.58 8.33 16.24
C PRO A 70 -3.68 9.21 17.49
N CYS A 71 -4.04 10.48 17.31
CA CYS A 71 -4.15 11.48 18.35
C CYS A 71 -5.60 11.92 18.47
N GLN A 72 -6.25 11.57 19.57
CA GLN A 72 -7.51 12.17 19.97
C GLN A 72 -7.19 13.38 20.84
N ARG A 73 -7.94 14.46 20.65
CA ARG A 73 -7.96 15.56 21.62
C ARG A 73 -8.86 15.17 22.79
#